data_AF-A0A183LTN4-F1
#
_entry.id   AF-A0A183LTN4-F1
#
_cell.length_a   1.000
_cell.length_b   1.000
_cell.length_c   1.000
_cell.angle_alpha   90.00
_cell.angle_beta   90.00
_cell.angle_gamma   90.00
#
_symmetry.space_group_name_H-M   'P 1'
#
loop_
_entity.id
_entity.type
_entity.pdbx_description
1 polymer ?
#
loop_
_entity_poly.entity_id
_entity_poly.type
_entity_poly.pdbx_seq_one_letter_code
_entity_poly.pdbx_strand_id
1 'polypeptide(L)'
;VKNIKSIYIGATGTTIRNAQDHAKWAVTVSSKKPTEDTGNWICLGDINRQPHQLERGGGTMCIKDQKLWQSFYNLVQRVEECSRTDYTFVTTHLFKRLWTLIGVVQFFYA
;
A
#
# COMPACT_ATOMS: atom_id res chain seq x y z
N VAL A 1 4.25 2.18 3.02
CA VAL A 1 3.12 1.60 3.79
C VAL A 1 2.29 0.74 2.85
N LYS A 2 1.84 -0.44 3.29
CA LYS A 2 0.97 -1.32 2.49
C LYS A 2 -0.37 -1.47 3.21
N ASN A 3 -1.47 -1.06 2.58
CA ASN A 3 -2.80 -1.23 3.16
C ASN A 3 -3.25 -2.69 2.97
N ILE A 4 -3.86 -3.27 4.00
CA ILE A 4 -4.40 -4.63 3.95
C ILE A 4 -5.76 -4.58 3.24
N LYS A 5 -5.98 -5.49 2.29
CA LYS A 5 -7.26 -5.66 1.58
C LYS A 5 -8.08 -6.80 2.15
N SER A 6 -7.42 -7.90 2.50
CA SER A 6 -8.05 -9.03 3.19
C SER A 6 -7.05 -9.81 4.05
N ILE A 7 -7.59 -10.45 5.08
CA ILE A 7 -6.90 -11.43 5.89
C ILE A 7 -7.52 -12.83 5.74
N TYR A 8 -6.74 -13.86 6.00
CA TYR A 8 -7.17 -15.25 6.01
C TYR A 8 -6.90 -15.89 7.36
N ILE A 9 -7.94 -16.42 7.99
CA ILE A 9 -7.86 -17.12 9.27
C ILE A 9 -7.88 -18.62 8.97
N GLY A 10 -6.72 -19.26 8.98
CA GLY A 10 -6.59 -20.70 8.69
C GLY A 10 -7.41 -21.59 9.63
N ALA A 11 -7.52 -21.21 10.91
CA ALA A 11 -8.28 -21.97 11.91
C ALA A 11 -9.78 -22.10 11.57
N THR A 12 -10.36 -21.12 10.86
CA THR A 12 -11.77 -21.11 10.47
C THR A 12 -11.97 -21.22 8.96
N GLY A 13 -10.90 -21.33 8.17
CA GLY A 13 -10.94 -21.32 6.72
C GLY A 13 -11.55 -20.05 6.11
N THR A 14 -11.58 -18.93 6.84
CA THR A 14 -12.37 -17.75 6.47
C THR A 14 -11.49 -16.61 5.97
N THR A 15 -11.94 -15.92 4.92
CA THR A 15 -11.37 -14.64 4.47
C THR A 15 -12.20 -13.48 4.98
N ILE A 16 -11.56 -12.52 5.65
CA ILE A 16 -12.20 -11.29 6.13
C ILE A 16 -11.65 -10.12 5.31
N ARG A 17 -12.54 -9.31 4.74
CA ARG A 17 -12.16 -8.10 4.00
C ARG A 17 -11.91 -6.95 4.98
N ASN A 18 -11.02 -6.02 4.62
CA ASN A 18 -10.73 -4.83 5.42
C ASN A 18 -12.00 -4.09 5.89
N ALA A 19 -13.00 -3.93 5.01
CA ALA A 19 -14.25 -3.26 5.36
C ALA A 19 -15.10 -3.97 6.45
N GLN A 20 -14.83 -5.26 6.72
CA GLN A 20 -15.49 -6.06 7.74
C GLN A 20 -14.63 -6.22 9.01
N ASP A 21 -13.35 -5.86 8.93
CA ASP A 21 -12.43 -5.95 10.06
C ASP A 21 -12.46 -4.63 10.85
N HIS A 22 -13.01 -4.69 12.06
CA HIS A 22 -13.01 -3.55 12.97
C HIS A 22 -11.72 -3.44 13.81
N ALA A 23 -10.86 -4.46 13.74
CA ALA A 23 -9.59 -4.48 14.44
C ALA A 23 -8.66 -3.41 13.88
N LYS A 24 -7.82 -2.89 14.78
CA LYS A 24 -7.00 -1.72 14.52
C LYS A 24 -5.59 -2.08 14.86
N TRP A 25 -4.90 -2.54 13.84
CA TRP A 25 -3.57 -3.08 14.03
C TRP A 25 -2.69 -2.76 12.83
N ALA A 26 -1.38 -2.80 13.09
CA ALA A 26 -0.36 -2.67 12.07
C ALA A 26 0.80 -3.59 12.43
N VAL A 27 1.46 -4.12 11.41
CA VAL A 27 2.72 -4.86 11.56
C VAL A 27 3.77 -4.23 10.66
N THR A 28 5.03 -4.28 11.11
CA THR A 28 6.13 -3.87 10.23
C THR A 28 6.24 -4.81 9.03
N VAL A 29 6.64 -4.25 7.89
CA VAL A 29 6.84 -5.02 6.66
C VAL A 29 8.18 -5.75 6.75
N SER A 30 8.19 -7.04 6.44
CA SER A 30 9.45 -7.78 6.34
C SER A 30 10.32 -7.23 5.21
N SER A 31 11.59 -6.99 5.51
CA SER A 31 12.62 -6.64 4.54
C SER A 31 13.48 -7.85 4.27
N LYS A 32 13.84 -8.03 3.00
CA LYS A 32 14.82 -9.02 2.58
C LYS A 32 16.26 -8.51 2.70
N LYS A 33 16.45 -7.23 3.05
CA LYS A 33 17.77 -6.64 3.20
C LYS A 33 18.33 -7.01 4.57
N PRO A 34 19.51 -7.65 4.65
CA PRO A 34 20.12 -8.05 5.92
C PRO A 34 20.37 -6.89 6.90
N THR A 35 20.44 -5.66 6.39
CA THR A 35 20.76 -4.45 7.14
C THR A 35 19.54 -3.67 7.63
N GLU A 36 18.32 -4.05 7.25
CA GLU A 36 17.10 -3.41 7.75
C GLU A 36 16.54 -4.21 8.93
N ASP A 37 16.70 -3.70 10.15
CA ASP A 37 15.91 -4.17 11.29
C ASP A 37 14.44 -3.84 10.98
N THR A 38 13.68 -4.87 10.60
CA THR A 38 12.23 -4.77 10.39
C THR A 38 11.49 -4.50 11.69
N GLY A 39 12.16 -4.64 12.83
CA GLY A 39 11.66 -4.33 14.15
C GLY A 39 10.60 -5.29 14.67
N ASN A 40 10.08 -6.21 13.85
CA ASN A 40 9.03 -7.19 14.13
C ASN A 40 8.01 -6.67 15.14
N TRP A 41 7.54 -5.44 14.87
CA TRP A 41 6.62 -4.73 15.72
C TRP A 41 5.21 -5.02 15.27
N ILE A 42 4.35 -5.33 16.22
CA ILE A 42 2.92 -5.23 16.07
C ILE A 42 2.42 -4.04 16.89
N CYS A 43 1.54 -3.24 16.31
CA CYS A 43 0.84 -2.19 17.00
C CYS A 43 -0.66 -2.51 17.01
N LEU A 44 -1.31 -2.32 18.15
CA LEU A 44 -2.73 -2.51 18.39
C LEU A 44 -3.27 -1.19 18.93
N GLY A 45 -4.45 -0.73 18.51
CA GLY A 45 -4.90 0.60 18.91
C GLY A 45 -6.40 0.86 18.81
N ASP A 46 -6.77 2.11 19.03
CA ASP A 46 -8.17 2.52 19.20
C ASP A 46 -8.77 3.20 17.97
N ILE A 47 -7.92 3.70 17.07
CA ILE A 47 -8.30 4.49 15.89
C ILE A 47 -8.01 3.75 14.58
N ASN A 48 -9.04 3.59 13.73
CA ASN A 48 -8.87 3.08 12.37
C ASN A 48 -8.78 4.26 11.37
N ARG A 49 -8.59 3.97 10.09
CA ARG A 49 -8.42 5.00 9.04
C ARG A 49 -9.74 5.56 8.48
N GLN A 50 -10.87 5.42 9.19
CA GLN A 50 -12.14 5.95 8.71
C GLN A 50 -12.25 7.46 8.99
N PRO A 51 -12.81 8.27 8.08
CA PRO A 51 -12.83 9.73 8.22
C PRO A 51 -13.45 10.23 9.54
N HIS A 52 -14.53 9.58 9.99
CA HIS A 52 -15.22 9.95 11.23
C HIS A 52 -14.43 9.66 12.52
N GLN A 53 -13.28 8.97 12.42
CA GLN A 53 -12.40 8.68 13.56
C GLN A 53 -11.26 9.69 13.72
N LEU A 54 -11.07 10.61 12.77
CA LEU A 54 -9.94 11.55 12.76
C LEU A 54 -9.97 12.54 13.93
N GLU A 55 -11.16 12.93 14.37
CA GLU A 55 -11.36 13.86 15.50
C GLU A 55 -11.49 13.13 16.85
N ARG A 56 -11.32 11.80 16.86
CA ARG A 56 -11.39 11.01 18.10
C ARG A 56 -9.99 10.86 18.67
N GLY A 57 -9.83 11.23 19.94
CA GLY A 57 -8.64 10.85 20.70
C GLY A 57 -8.51 9.32 20.81
N GLY A 58 -7.28 8.83 20.84
CA GLY A 58 -6.99 7.41 21.01
C GLY A 58 -5.50 7.13 21.06
N GLY A 59 -5.15 5.87 21.35
CA GLY A 59 -3.77 5.42 21.45
C GLY A 59 -3.46 4.23 20.56
N THR A 60 -2.17 3.90 20.50
CA THR A 60 -1.71 2.60 20.01
C THR A 60 -0.59 2.10 20.91
N MET A 61 -0.64 0.81 21.24
CA MET A 61 0.42 0.09 21.93
C MET A 61 1.18 -0.73 20.91
N CYS A 62 2.50 -0.59 20.89
CA CYS A 62 3.38 -1.39 20.02
C CYS A 62 4.23 -2.35 20.85
N ILE A 63 4.32 -3.60 20.39
CA ILE A 63 5.05 -4.69 21.03
C ILE A 63 6.06 -5.25 20.01
N LYS A 64 7.34 -5.36 20.40
CA LYS A 64 8.39 -6.03 19.63
C LYS A 64 8.46 -7.47 20.08
N ASP A 65 7.71 -8.34 19.40
CA ASP A 65 7.71 -9.77 19.67
C ASP A 65 7.60 -10.54 18.35
N GLN A 66 8.56 -11.44 18.12
CA GLN A 66 8.66 -12.19 16.87
C GLN A 66 7.44 -13.07 16.60
N LYS A 67 6.97 -13.78 17.62
CA LYS A 67 5.90 -14.76 17.46
C LYS A 67 4.58 -14.05 17.22
N LEU A 68 4.30 -13.01 18.01
CA LEU A 68 3.10 -12.21 17.88
C LEU A 68 3.06 -11.48 16.53
N TRP A 69 4.18 -10.87 16.13
CA TRP A 69 4.31 -10.26 14.80
C TRP A 69 4.05 -11.29 13.70
N GLN A 70 4.66 -12.49 13.76
CA GLN A 70 4.44 -13.56 12.79
C GLN A 70 2.97 -13.99 12.72
N SER A 71 2.30 -14.15 13.87
CA SER A 71 0.88 -14.52 13.91
C SER A 71 0.02 -13.54 13.12
N PHE A 72 0.22 -12.23 13.30
CA PHE A 72 -0.56 -11.21 12.59
C PHE A 72 -0.09 -11.00 11.14
N TYR A 73 1.22 -11.03 10.89
CA TYR A 73 1.78 -10.90 9.55
C TYR A 73 1.27 -12.01 8.62
N ASN A 74 1.17 -13.25 9.13
CA ASN A 74 0.69 -14.40 8.36
C ASN A 74 -0.82 -14.37 8.10
N LEU A 75 -1.60 -13.54 8.81
CA LEU A 75 -3.01 -13.33 8.48
C LEU A 75 -3.16 -12.55 7.17
N VAL A 76 -2.19 -11.71 6.79
CA VAL A 76 -2.29 -10.86 5.61
C VAL A 76 -2.34 -11.70 4.34
N GLN A 77 -3.52 -11.78 3.73
CA GLN A 77 -3.75 -12.55 2.51
C GLN A 77 -3.53 -11.68 1.27
N ARG A 78 -4.04 -10.44 1.28
CA ARG A 78 -3.89 -9.49 0.17
C ARG A 78 -3.66 -8.08 0.69
N VAL A 79 -2.81 -7.34 0.00
CA VAL A 79 -2.61 -5.89 0.17
C VAL A 79 -3.17 -5.14 -1.04
N GLU A 80 -3.49 -3.86 -0.87
CA GLU A 80 -3.85 -2.97 -1.97
C GLU A 80 -2.67 -2.80 -2.93
N GLU A 81 -2.95 -2.85 -4.23
CA GLU A 81 -1.95 -2.59 -5.26
C GLU A 81 -1.62 -1.10 -5.28
N CYS A 82 -0.33 -0.78 -5.39
CA CYS A 82 0.10 0.60 -5.62
C CYS A 82 -0.12 0.93 -7.09
N SER A 83 -0.82 2.03 -7.39
CA SER A 83 -0.86 2.55 -8.76
C SER A 83 0.57 2.93 -9.17
N ARG A 84 1.12 2.24 -10.17
CA ARG A 84 2.27 2.79 -10.87
C ARG A 84 1.73 3.95 -11.70
N THR A 85 2.18 5.17 -11.42
CA THR A 85 2.04 6.24 -12.40
C THR A 85 2.75 5.78 -13.66
N ASP A 86 1.98 5.43 -14.69
CA ASP A 86 2.53 4.90 -15.92
C ASP A 86 3.10 6.08 -16.73
N TYR A 87 4.40 6.35 -16.56
CA TYR A 87 5.12 7.39 -17.29
C TYR A 87 5.10 7.18 -18.82
N THR A 88 4.68 5.99 -19.28
CA THR A 88 4.52 5.68 -20.71
C THR A 88 3.45 6.53 -21.40
N PHE A 89 2.44 7.03 -20.66
CA PHE A 89 1.44 7.94 -21.23
C PHE A 89 2.03 9.33 -21.52
N VAL A 90 2.94 9.82 -20.69
CA VAL A 90 3.55 11.15 -20.84
C VAL A 90 4.51 11.17 -22.03
N THR A 91 5.33 10.13 -22.21
CA THR A 91 6.25 10.06 -23.35
C THR A 91 5.49 9.92 -24.67
N THR A 92 4.49 9.06 -24.77
CA THR A 92 3.73 8.91 -26.02
C THR A 92 2.95 10.18 -26.40
N HIS A 93 2.41 10.93 -25.43
CA HIS A 93 1.74 12.21 -25.71
C HIS A 93 2.72 13.33 -26.08
N LEU A 94 3.88 13.42 -25.42
CA LEU A 94 4.92 14.41 -25.75
C LEU A 94 5.56 14.12 -27.11
N PHE A 95 5.84 12.85 -27.44
CA PHE A 95 6.35 12.46 -28.77
C PHE A 95 5.33 12.71 -29.89
N LYS A 96 4.02 12.46 -29.65
CA LYS A 96 2.97 12.83 -30.61
C LYS A 96 2.88 14.34 -30.83
N ARG A 97 2.94 15.15 -29.76
CA ARG A 97 2.94 16.61 -29.85
C ARG A 97 4.19 17.16 -30.55
N LEU A 98 5.35 16.56 -30.34
CA LEU A 98 6.59 16.95 -31.01
C LEU A 98 6.55 16.61 -32.52
N TRP A 99 5.98 15.47 -32.89
CA TRP A 99 5.85 15.07 -34.30
C TRP A 99 4.83 15.93 -35.07
N THR A 100 3.73 16.35 -34.42
CA THR A 100 2.79 17.32 -35.01
C THR A 100 3.38 18.72 -35.18
N LEU A 101 4.37 19.11 -34.37
CA LEU A 101 5.06 20.40 -34.54
C LEU A 101 6.11 20.37 -35.65
N ILE A 102 6.76 19.22 -35.88
CA ILE A 102 7.74 19.04 -36.97
C ILE A 102 7.05 18.89 -38.33
N GLY A 103 5.87 18.26 -38.39
CA GLY A 103 5.12 18.06 -39.65
C GLY A 103 4.47 19.31 -40.26
N VAL A 104 4.53 20.47 -39.60
CA VAL A 104 3.96 21.74 -40.12
C VAL A 104 5.02 22.60 -40.83
N VAL A 105 6.30 22.26 -40.76
CA VAL A 105 7.41 23.05 -41.34
C VAL A 105 8.02 22.38 -42.58
N GLN A 106 7.19 21.80 -43.47
CA GLN A 106 7.67 21.22 -44.72
C GLN A 106 6.99 21.74 -46.00
N PHE A 107 6.52 22.99 -45.97
CA PHE A 107 6.23 23.75 -47.19
C PHE A 107 7.03 25.06 -47.16
N PHE A 108 7.57 25.41 -48.32
CA PHE A 108 8.39 26.60 -48.64
C PHE A 108 9.89 26.50 -48.34
N TYR A 109 10.60 25.69 -49.14
CA TYR A 109 11.78 26.18 -49.86
C TYR A 109 11.79 25.49 -51.23
N ALA A 110 11.37 26.25 -52.25
CA ALA A 110 11.74 26.06 -53.65
C ALA A 110 12.79 27.13 -53.97
#